data_AF-A0A0N1LL70-F1
#
_entry.id   AF-A0A0N1LL70-F1
#
_cell.length_a   1.000
_cell.length_b   1.000
_cell.length_c   1.000
_cell.angle_alpha   90.00
_cell.angle_beta   90.00
_cell.angle_gamma   90.00
#
_symmetry.space_group_name_H-M   'P 1'
#
loop_
_entity.id
_entity.type
_entity.pdbx_description
1 polymer ?
#
loop_
_entity_poly.entity_id
_entity_poly.type
_entity_poly.pdbx_seq_one_letter_code
_entity_poly.pdbx_strand_id
1 'polypeptide(L)'
;MTAEKQGFGEALLESLAEVVAWKKGEMALEVVDVDAMPPERVRAIRHAVAKSTREFERRFGIPAATMNNWEQGRRKPDPAARILLQVIEKSPEMVASVVAGD
;
A
#
# COMPACT_ATOMS: atom_id res chain seq x y z
N MET A 1 -38.01 -3.93 -25.90
CA MET A 1 -37.56 -5.11 -25.14
C MET A 1 -36.75 -4.62 -23.96
N THR A 2 -37.39 -4.47 -22.81
CA THR A 2 -36.75 -4.09 -21.54
C THR A 2 -35.98 -5.29 -21.04
N ALA A 3 -34.66 -5.17 -20.92
CA ALA A 3 -33.84 -6.22 -20.32
C ALA A 3 -34.35 -6.45 -18.88
N GLU A 4 -34.75 -7.70 -18.62
CA GLU A 4 -35.02 -8.22 -17.27
C GLU A 4 -33.86 -7.80 -16.35
N LYS A 5 -34.17 -7.13 -15.24
CA LYS A 5 -33.18 -6.88 -14.20
C LYS A 5 -32.84 -8.25 -13.62
N GLN A 6 -31.67 -8.78 -13.97
CA GLN A 6 -31.11 -9.98 -13.35
C GLN A 6 -31.27 -9.91 -11.82
N GLY A 7 -31.63 -11.03 -11.20
CA GLY A 7 -31.73 -11.10 -9.76
C GLY A 7 -30.39 -10.74 -9.12
N PHE A 8 -30.39 -10.02 -8.01
CA PHE A 8 -29.15 -9.62 -7.31
C PHE A 8 -28.20 -10.80 -7.06
N GLY A 9 -28.74 -11.99 -6.75
CA GLY A 9 -27.94 -13.21 -6.56
C GLY A 9 -27.27 -13.72 -7.83
N GLU A 10 -27.93 -13.61 -8.98
CA GLU A 10 -27.36 -14.00 -10.28
C GLU A 10 -26.24 -13.05 -10.68
N ALA A 11 -26.46 -11.74 -10.53
CA ALA A 11 -25.44 -10.73 -10.77
C ALA A 11 -24.22 -10.90 -9.84
N LEU A 12 -24.44 -11.32 -8.60
CA LEU A 12 -23.34 -11.62 -7.66
C LEU A 12 -22.54 -12.85 -8.10
N LEU A 13 -23.21 -13.91 -8.55
CA LEU A 13 -22.55 -15.11 -9.07
C LEU A 13 -21.74 -14.79 -10.35
N GLU A 14 -22.29 -13.98 -11.24
CA GLU A 14 -21.63 -13.53 -12.47
C GLU A 14 -20.35 -12.74 -12.14
N SER A 15 -20.43 -11.73 -11.28
CA SER A 15 -19.25 -10.95 -10.87
C SER A 15 -18.17 -11.79 -10.17
N LEU A 16 -18.54 -12.79 -9.36
CA LEU A 16 -17.57 -13.70 -8.74
C LEU A 16 -16.89 -14.61 -9.77
N ALA A 17 -17.61 -15.05 -10.80
CA ALA A 17 -17.04 -15.84 -11.88
C ALA A 17 -16.01 -15.04 -12.68
N GLU A 18 -16.28 -13.75 -12.95
CA GLU A 18 -15.34 -12.83 -13.59
C GLU A 18 -14.04 -12.68 -12.76
N VAL A 19 -14.15 -12.54 -11.44
CA VAL A 19 -12.98 -12.47 -10.54
C VAL A 19 -12.15 -13.76 -10.60
N VAL A 20 -12.79 -14.94 -10.68
CA VAL A 20 -12.10 -16.22 -10.82
C VAL A 20 -11.37 -16.32 -12.16
N ALA A 21 -12.02 -15.95 -13.26
CA ALA A 21 -11.41 -15.97 -14.60
C ALA A 21 -10.21 -15.02 -14.67
N TRP A 22 -10.32 -13.83 -14.09
CA TRP A 22 -9.20 -12.90 -13.96
C TRP A 22 -8.04 -13.48 -13.15
N LYS A 23 -8.32 -14.11 -11.99
CA LYS A 23 -7.28 -14.76 -11.18
C LYS A 23 -6.53 -15.88 -11.91
N LYS A 24 -7.18 -16.55 -12.87
CA LYS A 24 -6.57 -17.58 -13.73
C LYS A 24 -5.83 -17.01 -14.95
N GLY A 25 -5.92 -15.71 -15.20
CA GLY A 25 -5.37 -15.07 -16.40
C GLY A 25 -6.21 -15.31 -17.66
N GLU A 26 -7.45 -15.76 -17.52
CA GLU A 26 -8.38 -16.05 -18.62
C GLU A 26 -9.17 -14.80 -19.06
N MET A 27 -9.18 -13.75 -18.24
CA MET A 27 -9.90 -12.50 -18.46
C MET A 27 -9.08 -11.29 -17.97
N ALA A 28 -9.10 -10.20 -18.73
CA ALA A 28 -8.60 -8.92 -18.26
C ALA A 28 -9.73 -8.17 -17.53
N LEU A 29 -9.47 -7.74 -16.30
CA LEU A 29 -10.35 -6.84 -15.55
C LEU A 29 -9.61 -5.54 -15.28
N GLU A 30 -10.33 -4.42 -15.24
CA GLU A 30 -9.79 -3.18 -14.73
C GLU A 30 -9.57 -3.34 -13.22
N VAL A 31 -8.31 -3.40 -12.82
CA VAL A 31 -7.92 -3.57 -11.42
C VAL A 31 -7.10 -2.38 -10.98
N VAL A 32 -7.50 -1.79 -9.86
CA VAL A 32 -6.63 -0.88 -9.12
C VAL A 32 -5.74 -1.76 -8.23
N ASP A 33 -4.47 -1.91 -8.60
CA ASP A 33 -3.50 -2.56 -7.73
C ASP A 33 -3.18 -1.61 -6.56
N VAL A 34 -3.84 -1.86 -5.44
CA VAL A 34 -3.61 -1.10 -4.20
C VAL A 34 -2.35 -1.67 -3.56
N ASP A 35 -1.17 -1.26 -4.08
CA ASP A 35 0.16 -1.74 -3.67
C ASP A 35 0.20 -2.03 -2.17
N ALA A 36 0.15 -3.31 -1.81
CA ALA A 36 -0.10 -3.73 -0.44
C ALA A 36 1.05 -3.36 0.51
N MET A 37 2.17 -2.84 -0.02
CA MET A 37 3.43 -2.53 0.65
C MET A 37 3.72 -3.52 1.78
N PRO A 38 4.14 -4.75 1.44
CA PRO A 38 4.32 -5.82 2.41
C PRO A 38 5.41 -5.45 3.45
N PRO A 39 5.45 -6.12 4.62
CA PRO A 39 6.38 -5.80 5.70
C PRO A 39 7.85 -5.74 5.26
N GLU A 40 8.26 -6.63 4.35
CA GLU A 40 9.60 -6.69 3.78
C GLU A 40 9.92 -5.44 2.94
N ARG A 41 8.92 -4.90 2.24
CA ARG A 41 9.04 -3.68 1.45
C ARG A 41 9.22 -2.46 2.34
N VAL A 42 8.42 -2.35 3.41
CA VAL A 42 8.56 -1.29 4.42
C VAL A 42 9.96 -1.33 5.04
N ARG A 43 10.43 -2.53 5.43
CA ARG A 43 11.75 -2.72 6.01
C ARG A 43 12.87 -2.35 5.04
N ALA A 44 12.72 -2.69 3.75
CA ALA A 44 13.68 -2.32 2.70
C ALA A 44 13.78 -0.79 2.53
N ILE A 45 12.64 -0.09 2.46
CA ILE A 45 12.62 1.39 2.39
C ILE A 45 13.36 1.98 3.58
N ARG A 46 13.04 1.54 4.81
CA ARG A 46 13.70 2.06 6.01
C ARG A 46 15.22 1.84 5.97
N HIS A 47 15.68 0.63 5.64
CA HIS A 47 17.11 0.31 5.57
C HIS A 47 17.87 1.15 4.54
N ALA A 48 17.23 1.53 3.44
CA ALA A 48 17.85 2.36 2.42
C ALA A 48 18.14 3.80 2.90
N VAL A 49 17.38 4.31 3.88
CA VAL A 49 17.40 5.74 4.26
C VAL A 49 17.72 6.01 5.73
N ALA A 50 17.74 4.98 6.60
CA ALA A 50 18.09 5.09 8.01
C ALA A 50 18.58 3.75 8.59
N LYS A 51 19.52 3.78 9.54
CA LYS A 51 20.09 2.54 10.14
C LYS A 51 19.16 1.90 11.17
N SER A 52 18.19 2.64 11.72
CA SER A 52 17.23 2.15 12.72
C SER A 52 15.86 2.82 12.60
N THR A 53 14.82 2.23 13.20
CA THR A 53 13.48 2.86 13.26
C THR A 53 13.47 4.15 14.07
N ARG A 54 14.32 4.27 15.10
CA ARG A 54 14.49 5.52 15.86
C ARG A 54 15.17 6.62 15.04
N GLU A 55 16.12 6.26 14.19
CA GLU A 55 16.74 7.23 13.27
C GLU A 55 15.75 7.66 12.19
N PHE A 56 14.98 6.71 11.65
CA PHE A 56 13.90 6.98 10.71
C PHE A 56 12.88 7.96 11.32
N GLU A 57 12.49 7.75 12.57
CA GLU A 57 11.61 8.66 13.30
C GLU A 57 12.20 10.07 13.44
N ARG A 58 13.45 10.19 13.87
CA ARG A 58 14.11 11.51 13.97
C ARG A 58 14.19 12.23 12.63
N ARG A 59 14.36 11.49 11.54
CA ARG A 59 14.57 12.04 10.20
C ARG A 59 13.27 12.40 9.48
N PHE A 60 12.20 11.63 9.67
CA PHE A 60 10.97 11.75 8.89
C PHE A 60 9.70 11.96 9.72
N GLY A 61 9.81 12.00 11.05
CA GLY A 61 8.68 12.23 11.96
C GLY A 61 7.71 11.05 12.09
N ILE A 62 7.96 9.90 11.45
CA ILE A 62 7.13 8.70 11.59
C ILE A 62 7.58 7.91 12.83
N PRO A 63 6.73 7.71 13.84
CA PRO A 63 7.13 7.07 15.09
C PRO A 63 7.77 5.69 14.89
N ALA A 64 8.84 5.38 15.63
CA ALA A 64 9.52 4.09 15.52
C ALA A 64 8.58 2.91 15.83
N ALA A 65 7.62 3.10 16.73
CA ALA A 65 6.59 2.11 17.03
C ALA A 65 5.69 1.82 15.82
N THR A 66 5.33 2.84 15.05
CA THR A 66 4.56 2.71 13.81
C THR A 66 5.34 1.93 12.76
N MET A 67 6.61 2.31 12.53
CA MET A 67 7.49 1.58 11.62
C MET A 67 7.69 0.12 12.05
N ASN A 68 7.92 -0.16 13.33
CA ASN A 68 8.05 -1.53 13.84
C ASN A 68 6.76 -2.35 13.61
N ASN A 69 5.59 -1.76 13.82
CA ASN A 69 4.31 -2.45 13.58
C ASN A 69 4.13 -2.81 12.11
N TRP A 70 4.55 -1.94 11.19
CA TRP A 70 4.51 -2.19 9.75
C TRP A 70 5.54 -3.24 9.33
N GLU A 71 6.79 -3.14 9.78
CA GLU A 71 7.86 -4.10 9.46
C GLU A 71 7.60 -5.51 10.02
N GLN A 72 6.80 -5.63 11.08
CA GLN A 72 6.38 -6.92 11.65
C GLN A 72 5.04 -7.41 11.10
N GLY A 73 4.39 -6.65 10.20
CA GLY A 73 3.08 -6.99 9.65
C GLY A 73 1.91 -6.95 10.65
N ARG A 74 2.12 -6.42 11.85
CA ARG A 74 1.05 -6.24 12.86
C ARG A 74 0.01 -5.22 12.43
N ARG A 75 0.44 -4.24 11.62
CA ARG A 75 -0.39 -3.25 10.94
C ARG A 75 0.12 -3.07 9.52
N LYS A 76 -0.72 -2.57 8.63
CA LYS A 76 -0.32 -2.16 7.27
C LYS A 76 -0.30 -0.63 7.18
N PRO A 77 0.61 -0.03 6.41
CA PRO A 77 0.54 1.39 6.11
C PRO A 77 -0.75 1.69 5.32
N ASP A 78 -1.46 2.73 5.72
CA ASP A 78 -2.60 3.23 4.95
C ASP A 78 -2.13 3.81 3.60
N PRO A 79 -3.05 4.17 2.68
CA PRO A 79 -2.66 4.70 1.38
C PRO A 79 -1.75 5.94 1.43
N ALA A 80 -1.98 6.87 2.37
CA ALA A 80 -1.17 8.08 2.49
C ALA A 80 0.24 7.75 3.00
N ALA A 81 0.34 6.86 3.99
CA ALA A 81 1.61 6.37 4.49
C ALA A 81 2.43 5.64 3.40
N ARG A 82 1.76 4.86 2.54
CA ARG A 82 2.43 4.19 1.40
C ARG A 82 3.02 5.19 0.41
N ILE A 83 2.25 6.21 0.04
CA ILE A 83 2.74 7.29 -0.83
C ILE A 83 3.94 7.99 -0.18
N LEU A 84 3.83 8.35 1.10
CA LEU A 84 4.92 9.01 1.82
C LEU A 84 6.18 8.13 1.88
N LEU A 85 6.05 6.83 2.14
CA LEU A 85 7.18 5.88 2.14
C LEU A 85 7.85 5.80 0.76
N GLN A 86 7.08 5.82 -0.33
CA GLN A 86 7.63 5.87 -1.70
C GLN A 86 8.35 7.20 -1.99
N VAL A 87 7.82 8.33 -1.50
CA VAL A 87 8.46 9.65 -1.66
C VAL A 87 9.77 9.70 -0.85
N ILE A 88 9.77 9.18 0.39
CA ILE A 88 10.96 9.07 1.24
C ILE A 88 12.03 8.22 0.55
N GLU A 89 11.65 7.10 -0.07
CA GLU A 89 12.60 6.25 -0.79
C GLU A 89 13.25 6.98 -1.97
N LYS A 90 12.46 7.72 -2.76
CA LYS A 90 12.94 8.41 -3.95
C LYS A 90 13.74 9.67 -3.63
N SER A 91 13.32 10.42 -2.60
CA SER A 91 13.83 11.75 -2.29
C SER A 91 13.97 11.98 -0.78
N PRO A 92 14.81 11.21 -0.07
CA PRO A 92 14.88 11.24 1.39
C PRO A 92 15.33 12.61 1.93
N GLU A 93 16.25 13.29 1.26
CA GLU A 93 16.74 14.61 1.72
C GLU A 93 15.66 15.69 1.61
N MET A 94 14.83 15.65 0.56
CA MET A 94 13.72 16.60 0.40
C MET A 94 12.68 16.41 1.50
N VAL A 95 12.33 15.17 1.83
CA VAL A 95 11.37 14.93 2.93
C VAL A 95 11.97 15.35 4.27
N ALA A 96 13.26 15.04 4.50
CA ALA A 96 13.93 15.43 5.74
C ALA A 96 13.99 16.96 5.92
N SER A 97 14.23 17.73 4.85
CA SER A 97 14.24 19.20 4.94
C SER A 97 12.85 19.76 5.26
N VAL A 98 11.79 19.21 4.67
CA VAL A 98 10.40 19.60 4.97
C VAL A 98 10.05 19.32 6.42
N VAL A 99 10.51 18.20 6.98
CA VAL A 99 10.28 17.84 8.39
C VAL A 99 11.08 18.72 9.35
N ALA A 100 12.29 19.14 8.96
CA ALA A 100 13.14 20.03 9.76
C ALA A 100 12.60 21.48 9.85
N GLY A 101 11.77 21.89 8.90
CA GLY A 101 11.13 23.22 8.89
C GLY A 101 11.99 24.34 8.27
N ASP A 102 12.90 23.99 7.36
CA ASP A 102 13.69 24.94 6.56
C ASP A 102 12.95 25.42 5.29
#